data_AF-A0A0S8B7Z5-F1
#
_entry.id   AF-A0A0S8B7Z5-F1
#
_cell.length_a   1.000
_cell.length_b   1.000
_cell.length_c   1.000
_cell.angle_alpha   90.00
_cell.angle_beta   90.00
_cell.angle_gamma   90.00
#
_symmetry.space_group_name_H-M   'P 1'
#
loop_
_entity.id
_entity.type
_entity.pdbx_description
1 polymer ?
#
loop_
_entity_poly.entity_id
_entity_poly.type
_entity_poly.pdbx_seq_one_letter_code
_entity_poly.pdbx_strand_id
1 'polypeptide(L)' 'GAVLVNRVVPDEADGAFVARLRRDQAAMRAEIVRRFAAVPVKEIPLLERDVRGPDELQTLVSLLASDGSGGDG' A
#
# COMPACT_ATOMS: atom_id res chain seq x y z
N GLY A 1 -11.86 5.20 -11.30
CA GLY A 1 -10.55 5.65 -10.79
C GLY A 1 -10.29 4.98 -9.46
N ALA A 2 -9.04 4.91 -9.00
CA ALA A 2 -8.66 4.35 -7.71
C ALA A 2 -7.60 5.24 -7.05
N VAL A 3 -7.47 5.16 -5.74
CA VAL A 3 -6.41 5.82 -4.98
C VAL A 3 -5.36 4.79 -4.59
N LEU A 4 -4.10 5.11 -4.84
CA LEU A 4 -2.95 4.30 -4.45
C LEU A 4 -2.23 4.98 -3.28
N VAL A 5 -2.18 4.29 -2.14
CA VAL A 5 -1.39 4.72 -0.97
C VAL A 5 -0.08 3.98 -0.99
N ASN A 6 1.00 4.68 -1.28
CA ASN A 6 2.32 4.08 -1.46
C ASN A 6 3.16 4.10 -0.17
N ARG A 7 4.12 3.18 -0.05
CA ARG A 7 5.10 3.08 1.05
C ARG A 7 4.46 2.90 2.42
N VAL A 8 3.41 2.08 2.49
CA VAL A 8 2.80 1.66 3.75
C VAL A 8 3.78 0.73 4.47
N VAL A 9 4.17 1.09 5.69
CA VAL A 9 5.10 0.27 6.48
C VAL A 9 4.45 -1.09 6.77
N PRO A 10 5.05 -2.23 6.35
CA PRO A 10 4.46 -3.56 6.49
C PRO A 10 4.70 -4.14 7.89
N ASP A 11 3.81 -4.98 8.42
CA ASP A 11 3.77 -5.40 9.84
C ASP A 11 5.01 -6.14 10.33
N GLU A 12 5.67 -6.82 9.41
CA GLU A 12 6.96 -7.49 9.58
C GLU A 12 8.16 -6.52 9.71
N ALA A 13 7.99 -5.22 9.43
CA ALA A 13 9.08 -4.25 9.56
C ALA A 13 9.37 -3.90 11.03
N ASP A 14 10.58 -4.28 11.48
CA ASP A 14 11.00 -4.19 12.87
C ASP A 14 11.72 -2.88 13.25
N GLY A 15 11.69 -2.56 14.55
CA GLY A 15 12.43 -1.46 15.17
C GLY A 15 11.55 -0.33 15.69
N ALA A 16 11.98 0.29 16.80
CA ALA A 16 11.19 1.31 17.50
C ALA A 16 10.85 2.54 16.62
N PHE A 17 11.76 2.92 15.72
CA PHE A 17 11.56 4.00 14.75
C PHE A 17 10.46 3.64 13.73
N VAL A 18 10.54 2.43 13.16
CA VAL A 18 9.59 1.93 12.16
C VAL A 18 8.21 1.73 12.77
N ALA A 19 8.14 1.22 14.01
CA ALA A 19 6.89 1.10 14.75
C ALA A 19 6.22 2.46 15.01
N ARG A 20 7.01 3.51 15.25
CA ARG A 20 6.47 4.87 15.37
C ARG A 20 5.94 5.36 14.02
N LEU A 21 6.73 5.21 12.95
CA LEU A 21 6.32 5.60 11.60
C LEU A 21 5.02 4.91 11.16
N ARG A 22 4.88 3.61 11.45
CA ARG A 22 3.65 2.84 11.20
C ARG A 22 2.43 3.44 11.91
N ARG A 23 2.57 3.78 13.19
CA ARG A 23 1.47 4.40 13.97
C ARG A 23 1.07 5.75 13.39
N ASP A 24 2.05 6.57 13.02
CA ASP A 24 1.81 7.89 12.42
C ASP A 24 1.11 7.74 11.06
N GLN A 25 1.51 6.76 10.25
CA GLN A 25 0.86 6.42 8.97
C GLN A 25 -0.57 5.91 9.16
N ALA A 26 -0.87 5.15 10.22
CA ALA A 26 -2.19 4.54 10.42
C ALA A 26 -3.32 5.60 10.52
N ALA A 27 -3.07 6.71 11.23
CA ALA A 27 -4.04 7.80 11.33
C ALA A 27 -4.31 8.47 9.97
N MET A 28 -3.24 8.73 9.22
CA MET A 28 -3.33 9.31 7.88
C MET A 28 -4.04 8.39 6.89
N ARG A 29 -3.76 7.08 6.95
CA ARG A 29 -4.41 6.05 6.14
C ARG A 29 -5.91 5.97 6.41
N ALA A 30 -6.31 5.98 7.69
CA ALA A 30 -7.71 5.98 8.07
C ALA A 30 -8.46 7.21 7.52
N GLU A 31 -7.80 8.37 7.51
CA GLU A 31 -8.36 9.58 6.89
C GLU A 31 -8.49 9.47 5.38
N ILE A 32 -7.47 8.93 4.68
CA ILE A 32 -7.52 8.70 3.22
C ILE A 32 -8.68 7.77 2.88
N VAL A 33 -8.81 6.63 3.57
CA VAL A 33 -9.92 5.69 3.33
C VAL A 33 -11.27 6.37 3.53
N ARG A 34 -11.42 7.17 4.60
CA ARG A 34 -12.65 7.93 4.86
C ARG A 34 -12.94 8.95 3.76
N ARG A 35 -11.93 9.70 3.31
CA ARG A 35 -12.09 10.80 2.34
C ARG A 35 -12.31 10.32 0.92
N PHE A 36 -11.73 9.17 0.56
CA PHE A 36 -11.82 8.60 -0.77
C PHE A 36 -12.75 7.38 -0.84
N ALA A 37 -13.68 7.23 0.11
CA ALA A 37 -14.61 6.10 0.18
C ALA A 37 -15.46 5.86 -1.09
N ALA A 38 -15.57 6.86 -1.97
CA ALA A 38 -16.26 6.74 -3.26
C ALA A 38 -15.46 5.96 -4.33
N VAL A 39 -14.19 5.65 -4.09
CA VAL A 39 -13.33 4.90 -4.99
C VAL A 39 -12.51 3.86 -4.23
N PRO A 40 -12.09 2.76 -4.87
CA PRO A 40 -11.19 1.80 -4.24
C PRO A 40 -9.88 2.49 -3.79
N VAL A 41 -9.49 2.24 -2.55
CA VAL A 41 -8.18 2.62 -2.01
C VAL A 41 -7.35 1.35 -1.90
N LYS A 42 -6.20 1.33 -2.58
CA LYS A 42 -5.25 0.21 -2.56
C LYS A 42 -3.94 0.66 -1.93
N GLU A 43 -3.30 -0.25 -1.23
CA GLU A 43 -2.07 0.03 -0.50
C GLU A 43 -0.91 -0.71 -1.10
N ILE A 44 0.21 -0.01 -1.24
CA ILE A 44 1.46 -0.58 -1.72
C ILE A 44 2.42 -0.58 -0.53
N PRO A 45 2.92 -1.76 -0.12
CA PRO A 45 3.84 -1.83 1.00
C PRO A 45 5.16 -1.13 0.67
N LEU A 46 5.85 -0.66 1.71
CA LEU A 46 7.25 -0.28 1.61
C LEU A 46 8.06 -1.54 1.31
N LEU A 47 8.66 -1.59 0.13
CA LEU A 47 9.50 -2.71 -0.28
C LEU A 47 10.89 -2.61 0.34
N GLU A 48 11.51 -3.75 0.61
CA GLU A 48 12.87 -3.84 1.16
C GLU A 48 13.94 -3.28 0.19
N ARG A 49 13.63 -3.28 -1.10
CA ARG A 49 14.51 -2.79 -2.17
C ARG A 49 13.76 -1.81 -3.06
N ASP A 50 14.49 -0.82 -3.55
CA ASP A 50 13.97 0.09 -4.56
C ASP A 50 13.59 -0.67 -5.82
N VAL A 51 12.47 -0.30 -6.43
CA VAL A 51 12.08 -0.78 -7.76
C VAL A 51 12.88 -0.05 -8.83
N ARG A 52 13.66 -0.79 -9.60
CA ARG A 52 14.59 -0.35 -10.64
C ARG A 52 14.44 -1.23 -11.88
N GLY A 53 13.87 -0.65 -12.92
CA GLY A 53 13.73 -1.31 -14.21
C GLY A 53 12.41 -2.11 -14.37
N PRO A 54 12.20 -2.65 -15.56
CA PRO A 54 10.90 -3.19 -15.98
C PRO A 54 10.48 -4.46 -15.23
N ASP A 55 11.42 -5.34 -14.88
CA ASP A 55 11.11 -6.62 -14.22
C ASP A 55 10.54 -6.41 -12.81
N GLU A 56 11.11 -5.46 -12.07
CA GLU A 56 10.67 -5.14 -10.71
C GLU A 56 9.35 -4.35 -10.72
N LEU A 57 9.12 -3.53 -11.76
CA LEU A 57 7.82 -2.91 -12.00
C LEU A 57 6.73 -3.94 -12.27
N GLN A 58 7.06 -5.04 -12.97
CA GLN A 58 6.10 -6.11 -13.24
C GLN A 58 5.63 -6.78 -11.94
N THR A 59 6.53 -6.94 -10.97
CA THR A 59 6.17 -7.46 -9.64
C THR A 59 5.19 -6.52 -8.92
N LEU A 60 5.40 -5.20 -9.02
CA LEU A 60 4.49 -4.20 -8.44
C LEU A 60 3.10 -4.25 -9.11
N VAL A 61 3.06 -4.44 -10.43
CA VAL A 61 1.81 -4.60 -11.18
C VAL A 61 1.06 -5.85 -10.74
N SER A 62 1.74 -6.97 -10.51
CA SER A 62 1.13 -8.19 -9.99
C SER A 62 0.51 -8.00 -8.61
N LEU A 63 1.20 -7.31 -7.69
CA LEU A 63 0.64 -6.97 -6.37
C LEU A 63 -0.66 -6.15 -6.49
N LEU A 64 -0.67 -5.16 -7.38
CA LEU A 64 -1.84 -4.33 -7.63
C LEU A 64 -3.01 -5.08 -8.29
N ALA A 65 -2.72 -6.14 -9.06
CA ALA A 65 -3.71 -6.97 -9.74
C ALA A 65 -4.33 -8.02 -8.81
N SER A 66 -3.55 -8.61 -7.89
CA SER A 66 -4.00 -9.65 -6.96
C SER A 66 -4.99 -9.13 -5.89
N ASP A 67 -4.91 -7.85 -5.51
CA ASP A 67 -5.91 -7.18 -4.65
C ASP A 67 -7.19 -6.75 -5.43
N GLY A 68 -7.38 -7.26 -6.66
CA GLY A 68 -8.53 -6.98 -7.53
C GLY A 68 -9.61 -8.06 -7.58
N SER A 69 -9.36 -9.25 -7.04
CA SER A 69 -10.34 -10.35 -7.01
C SER A 69 -11.25 -10.25 -5.78
N GLY A 70 -12.21 -9.35 -5.83
CA GLY A 70 -13.24 -9.14 -4.81
C GLY A 70 -14.56 -8.62 -5.38
N GLY A 71 -14.90 -8.99 -6.61
CA GLY A 71 -16.14 -8.57 -7.28
C GLY A 71 -16.41 -9.36 -8.55
N ASP A 72 -16.68 -10.66 -8.40
CA ASP A 72 -17.50 -11.42 -9.36
C ASP A 72 -18.92 -11.48 -8.77
N GLY A 73 -19.92 -11.03 -9.55
CA GLY A 73 -21.33 -10.97 -9.16
C GLY A 73 -22.11 -9.91 -9.95
#